data_AF-A0A9D9M2Z5-F1
#
_entry.id   AF-A0A9D9M2Z5-F1
#
_cell.length_a   1.000
_cell.length_b   1.000
_cell.length_c   1.000
_cell.angle_alpha   90.00
_cell.angle_beta   90.00
_cell.angle_gamma   90.00
#
_symmetry.space_group_name_H-M   'P 1'
#
loop_
_entity.id
_entity.type
_entity.pdbx_description
1 polymer ?
#
loop_
_entity_poly.entity_id
_entity_poly.type
_entity_poly.pdbx_seq_one_letter_code
_entity_poly.pdbx_strand_id
1 'polypeptide(L)'
;MNGEYKGNDAIGDLMHDFLCAEPDEMRYKLLAEKAGKFKKTEKGAEHMCKIMEEFAAEERADERTTVSEEIAMNLLEEGTLSISKIAAASKLPESKVRELAEKLQLVTNC
;
A
#
# COMPACT_ATOMS: atom_id res chain seq x y z
N MET A 1 10.19 -4.75 23.75
CA MET A 1 11.65 -4.97 23.61
C MET A 1 12.11 -3.97 22.58
N ASN A 2 13.03 -3.06 22.93
CA ASN A 2 13.43 -1.96 22.05
C ASN A 2 14.44 -2.49 21.03
N GLY A 3 14.02 -2.65 19.77
CA GLY A 3 14.86 -3.19 18.69
C GLY A 3 15.98 -2.25 18.22
N GLU A 4 16.18 -1.10 18.87
CA GLU A 4 17.19 -0.10 18.52
C GLU A 4 18.47 -0.19 19.35
N TYR A 5 18.61 -1.23 20.19
CA TYR A 5 19.79 -1.39 21.02
C TYR A 5 21.02 -1.74 20.19
N LYS A 6 22.05 -0.88 20.23
CA LYS A 6 23.31 -0.99 19.48
C LYS A 6 24.53 -1.14 20.40
N GLY A 7 24.40 -1.92 21.48
CA GLY A 7 25.54 -2.23 22.35
C GLY A 7 26.63 -3.02 21.63
N ASN A 8 27.87 -2.95 22.11
CA ASN A 8 28.97 -3.81 21.63
C ASN A 8 29.09 -5.10 22.47
N ASP A 9 27.94 -5.71 22.76
CA ASP A 9 27.84 -6.94 23.53
C ASP A 9 27.01 -7.99 22.76
N ALA A 10 26.87 -9.19 23.34
CA ALA A 10 26.14 -10.28 22.72
C ALA A 10 24.67 -9.91 22.38
N ILE A 11 24.06 -8.98 23.12
CA ILE A 11 22.69 -8.52 22.88
C ILE A 11 22.69 -7.54 21.69
N GLY A 12 23.67 -6.65 21.59
CA GLY A 12 23.81 -5.77 20.44
C GLY A 12 24.13 -6.52 19.14
N ASP A 13 24.94 -7.58 19.20
CA ASP A 13 25.16 -8.49 18.07
C ASP A 13 23.87 -9.21 17.66
N LEU A 14 23.03 -9.58 18.64
CA LEU A 14 21.77 -10.26 18.39
C LEU A 14 20.76 -9.31 17.73
N MET A 15 20.69 -8.07 18.21
CA MET A 15 19.83 -7.02 17.64
C MET A 15 20.28 -6.61 16.24
N HIS A 16 21.59 -6.55 15.99
CA HIS A 16 22.17 -6.38 14.65
C HIS A 16 21.66 -7.47 13.70
N ASP A 17 21.75 -8.73 14.11
CA ASP A 17 21.36 -9.85 13.26
C ASP A 17 19.86 -9.90 12.96
N PHE A 18 19.01 -9.51 13.91
CA PHE A 18 17.56 -9.40 13.66
C PHE A 18 17.19 -8.30 12.67
N LEU A 19 18.00 -7.24 12.57
CA LEU A 19 17.82 -6.14 11.62
C LEU A 19 18.55 -6.38 10.29
N CYS A 20 19.39 -7.41 10.20
CA CYS A 20 20.25 -7.67 9.06
C CYS A 20 19.50 -8.30 7.88
N ALA A 21 19.56 -7.66 6.72
CA ALA A 21 18.93 -8.12 5.49
C ALA A 21 19.71 -9.29 4.83
N GLU A 22 21.02 -9.36 5.01
CA GLU A 22 21.87 -10.36 4.39
C GLU A 22 22.30 -11.44 5.40
N PRO A 23 21.92 -12.72 5.21
CA PRO A 23 22.33 -13.80 6.10
C PRO A 23 23.85 -13.93 6.26
N ASP A 24 24.61 -13.57 5.23
CA ASP A 24 26.07 -13.68 5.20
C ASP A 24 26.75 -12.58 6.05
N GLU A 25 26.01 -11.53 6.44
CA GLU A 25 26.47 -10.44 7.33
C GLU A 25 26.04 -10.64 8.80
N MET A 26 25.26 -11.70 9.10
CA MET A 26 24.86 -12.02 10.47
C MET A 26 26.02 -12.63 11.28
N ARG A 27 26.18 -12.19 12.53
CA ARG A 27 27.24 -12.61 13.45
C ARG A 27 26.97 -14.00 14.05
N TYR A 28 25.70 -14.34 14.28
CA TYR A 28 25.24 -15.61 14.81
C TYR A 28 24.97 -16.60 13.68
N LYS A 29 25.85 -17.60 13.54
CA LYS A 29 25.76 -18.65 12.50
C LYS A 29 24.42 -19.38 12.46
N LEU A 30 23.78 -19.61 13.60
CA LEU A 30 22.47 -20.27 13.64
C LEU A 30 21.35 -19.38 13.06
N LEU A 31 21.42 -18.07 13.28
CA LEU A 31 20.50 -17.11 12.67
C LEU A 31 20.78 -16.96 11.18
N ALA A 32 22.04 -16.85 10.78
CA ALA A 32 22.48 -16.85 9.39
C ALA A 32 21.96 -18.07 8.63
N GLU A 33 22.10 -19.28 9.20
CA GLU A 33 21.66 -20.52 8.57
C GLU A 33 20.13 -20.58 8.41
N LYS A 34 19.37 -20.18 9.43
CA LYS A 34 17.91 -20.16 9.38
C LYS A 34 17.37 -19.06 8.47
N ALA A 35 17.92 -17.85 8.53
CA ALA A 35 17.56 -16.73 7.66
C ALA A 35 17.95 -17.01 6.21
N GLY A 36 19.11 -17.62 5.98
CA GLY A 36 19.56 -18.07 4.66
C GLY A 36 18.62 -19.11 4.06
N LYS A 37 18.18 -20.09 4.84
CA LYS A 37 17.16 -21.06 4.39
C LYS A 37 15.83 -20.39 4.05
N PHE A 38 15.40 -19.37 4.79
CA PHE A 38 14.13 -18.68 4.54
C PHE A 38 14.19 -17.73 3.33
N LYS A 39 15.29 -16.97 3.19
CA LYS A 39 15.48 -15.98 2.12
C LYS A 39 15.92 -16.60 0.79
N LYS A 40 16.70 -17.69 0.81
CA LYS A 40 17.20 -18.37 -0.40
C LYS A 40 16.30 -19.53 -0.89
N THR A 41 15.16 -19.79 -0.24
CA THR A 41 14.16 -20.73 -0.78
C THR A 41 13.32 -20.08 -1.88
N GLU A 42 13.15 -20.77 -3.02
CA GLU A 42 12.22 -20.37 -4.11
C GLU A 42 10.85 -19.97 -3.58
N LYS A 43 10.31 -20.71 -2.59
CA LYS A 43 9.02 -20.41 -1.96
C LYS A 43 8.96 -19.07 -1.22
N GLY A 44 10.07 -18.61 -0.64
CA GLY A 44 10.16 -17.32 0.06
C GLY A 44 10.27 -16.15 -0.92
N ALA A 45 11.04 -16.31 -1.99
CA ALA A 45 11.15 -15.34 -3.06
C ALA A 45 9.85 -15.22 -3.87
N GLU A 46 9.22 -16.34 -4.24
CA GLU A 46 7.89 -16.35 -4.90
C GLU A 46 6.82 -15.67 -4.06
N HIS A 47 6.79 -15.93 -2.75
CA HIS A 47 5.81 -15.31 -1.87
C HIS A 47 5.99 -13.80 -1.77
N MET A 48 7.24 -13.32 -1.67
CA MET A 48 7.53 -11.89 -1.62
C MET A 48 7.27 -11.19 -2.97
N CYS A 49 7.62 -11.83 -4.10
CA CYS A 49 7.27 -11.32 -5.43
C CYS A 49 5.75 -11.17 -5.56
N LYS A 50 4.98 -12.18 -5.13
CA LYS A 50 3.52 -12.14 -5.18
C LYS A 50 2.92 -11.03 -4.31
N ILE A 51 3.42 -10.84 -3.09
CA ILE A 51 2.96 -9.75 -2.21
C ILE A 51 3.26 -8.37 -2.81
N MET A 52 4.44 -8.20 -3.42
CA MET A 52 4.81 -6.93 -4.07
C MET A 52 3.97 -6.65 -5.33
N GLU A 53 3.66 -7.70 -6.11
CA GLU A 53 2.77 -7.59 -7.27
C GLU A 53 1.33 -7.27 -6.85
N GLU A 54 0.82 -7.91 -5.80
CA GLU A 54 -0.50 -7.62 -5.22
C GLU A 54 -0.57 -6.19 -4.68
N PHE A 55 0.43 -5.75 -3.92
CA PHE A 55 0.51 -4.37 -3.42
C PHE A 55 0.56 -3.34 -4.56
N ALA A 56 1.37 -3.59 -5.60
CA ALA A 56 1.44 -2.70 -6.76
C ALA A 56 0.17 -2.72 -7.63
N ALA A 57 -0.61 -3.80 -7.59
CA ALA A 57 -1.91 -3.88 -8.27
C ALA A 57 -3.01 -3.14 -7.48
N GLU A 58 -2.99 -3.24 -6.16
CA GLU A 58 -3.92 -2.56 -5.25
C GLU A 58 -3.71 -1.03 -5.30
N GLU A 59 -2.46 -0.56 -5.23
CA GLU A 59 -2.13 0.88 -5.37
C GLU A 59 -2.63 1.46 -6.72
N ARG A 60 -2.45 0.73 -7.83
CA ARG A 60 -2.95 1.18 -9.14
C ARG A 60 -4.48 1.15 -9.24
N ALA A 61 -5.14 0.23 -8.54
CA ALA A 61 -6.59 0.18 -8.49
C ALA A 61 -7.16 1.35 -7.68
N ASP A 62 -6.51 1.69 -6.57
CA ASP A 62 -6.88 2.83 -5.73
C ASP A 62 -6.64 4.16 -6.45
N GLU A 63 -5.48 4.36 -7.08
CA GLU A 63 -5.18 5.57 -7.88
C GLU A 63 -6.20 5.79 -9.02
N ARG A 64 -6.63 4.70 -9.68
CA ARG A 64 -7.62 4.82 -10.76
C ARG A 64 -9.00 5.21 -10.23
N THR A 65 -9.32 4.78 -9.03
CA THR A 65 -10.60 5.07 -8.37
C THR A 65 -10.61 6.52 -7.88
N THR A 66 -9.53 6.99 -7.25
CA THR A 66 -9.40 8.38 -6.79
C THR A 66 -9.47 9.39 -7.94
N VAL A 67 -8.76 9.15 -9.05
CA VAL A 67 -8.81 10.05 -10.23
C VAL A 67 -10.22 10.10 -10.84
N SER A 68 -10.91 8.97 -10.88
CA SER A 68 -12.28 8.89 -11.40
C SER A 68 -13.26 9.65 -10.49
N GLU A 69 -13.09 9.55 -9.17
CA GLU A 69 -13.89 10.31 -8.18
C GLU A 69 -13.60 11.82 -8.25
N GLU A 70 -12.34 12.25 -8.38
CA GLU A 70 -11.98 13.66 -8.56
C GLU A 70 -12.60 14.27 -9.81
N ILE A 71 -12.54 13.57 -10.95
CA ILE A 71 -13.19 14.01 -12.19
C ILE A 71 -14.70 14.16 -11.97
N ALA A 72 -15.35 13.19 -11.32
CA ALA A 72 -16.78 13.28 -11.03
C ALA A 72 -17.11 14.46 -10.10
N MET A 73 -16.31 14.70 -9.05
CA MET A 73 -16.50 15.80 -8.12
C MET A 73 -16.37 17.16 -8.81
N ASN A 74 -15.32 17.37 -9.61
CA ASN A 74 -15.13 18.62 -10.36
C ASN A 74 -16.31 18.91 -11.32
N LEU A 75 -16.81 17.88 -12.01
CA LEU A 75 -17.95 18.03 -12.92
C LEU A 75 -19.28 18.26 -12.17
N LEU A 76 -19.41 17.72 -10.96
CA LEU A 76 -20.55 17.99 -10.07
C LEU A 76 -20.51 19.43 -9.55
N GLU A 77 -19.34 19.95 -9.21
CA GLU A 77 -19.14 21.35 -8.80
C GLU A 77 -19.44 22.34 -9.93
N GLU A 78 -19.08 22.00 -11.17
CA GLU A 78 -19.46 22.82 -12.34
C GLU A 78 -20.97 22.91 -12.55
N GLY A 79 -21.74 21.91 -12.11
CA GLY A 79 -23.22 21.93 -12.10
C GLY A 79 -23.88 21.92 -13.48
N THR A 80 -23.12 21.74 -14.57
CA THR A 80 -23.63 21.83 -15.95
C THR A 80 -24.08 20.49 -16.54
N LEU A 81 -23.58 19.37 -16.00
CA LEU A 81 -23.80 18.04 -16.54
C LEU A 81 -24.80 17.24 -15.70
N SER A 82 -25.57 16.37 -16.36
CA SER A 82 -26.42 15.41 -15.66
C SER A 82 -25.60 14.27 -15.06
N ILE A 83 -26.09 13.66 -13.97
CA ILE A 83 -25.46 12.51 -13.30
C ILE A 83 -25.02 11.41 -14.28
N SER A 84 -25.85 11.10 -15.28
CA SER A 84 -25.54 10.08 -16.30
C SER A 84 -24.35 10.46 -17.19
N LYS A 85 -24.24 11.74 -17.57
CA LYS A 85 -23.07 12.24 -18.34
C LYS A 85 -21.81 12.27 -17.50
N ILE A 86 -21.92 12.63 -16.23
CA ILE A 86 -20.80 12.65 -15.28
C ILE A 86 -20.29 11.22 -15.05
N ALA A 87 -21.19 10.25 -14.87
CA ALA A 87 -20.86 8.83 -14.75
C ALA A 87 -20.10 8.31 -15.98
N ALA A 88 -20.55 8.66 -17.19
CA ALA A 88 -19.86 8.29 -18.41
C ALA A 88 -18.46 8.93 -18.53
N ALA A 89 -18.31 10.20 -18.16
CA ALA A 89 -17.04 10.94 -18.24
C ALA A 89 -16.01 10.48 -17.19
N SER A 90 -16.46 10.24 -15.96
CA SER A 90 -15.65 9.75 -14.84
C SER A 90 -15.42 8.24 -14.87
N LYS A 91 -16.15 7.50 -15.71
CA LYS A 91 -16.16 6.02 -15.74
C LYS A 91 -16.58 5.40 -14.41
N LEU A 92 -17.40 6.11 -13.63
CA LEU A 92 -18.00 5.62 -12.40
C LEU A 92 -19.44 5.18 -12.63
N PRO A 93 -19.97 4.24 -11.82
CA PRO A 93 -21.38 3.93 -11.83
C PRO A 93 -22.19 5.14 -11.34
N GLU A 94 -23.39 5.34 -11.89
CA GLU A 94 -24.26 6.45 -11.49
C GLU A 94 -24.57 6.47 -9.99
N SER A 95 -24.64 5.30 -9.35
CA SER A 95 -24.82 5.18 -7.90
C SER A 95 -23.69 5.88 -7.11
N LYS A 96 -22.44 5.74 -7.57
CA LYS A 96 -21.28 6.35 -6.92
C LYS A 96 -21.24 7.85 -7.16
N VAL A 97 -21.59 8.30 -8.36
CA VAL A 97 -21.71 9.74 -8.67
C VAL A 97 -22.78 10.41 -7.81
N ARG A 98 -23.90 9.73 -7.53
CA ARG A 98 -24.92 10.23 -6.60
C ARG A 98 -24.41 10.34 -5.17
N GLU A 99 -23.69 9.33 -4.69
CA GLU A 99 -23.05 9.35 -3.36
C GLU A 99 -22.09 10.55 -3.24
N LEU A 100 -21.27 10.79 -4.26
CA LEU A 100 -20.34 11.94 -4.31
C LEU A 100 -21.10 13.28 -4.32
N ALA A 101 -22.21 13.37 -5.06
CA ALA A 101 -23.05 14.57 -5.10
C ALA A 101 -23.68 14.89 -3.72
N GLU A 102 -24.16 13.87 -3.00
CA GLU A 102 -24.69 14.01 -1.64
C GLU A 102 -23.60 14.47 -0.65
N LYS A 103 -22.40 13.88 -0.75
CA LYS A 103 -21.24 14.30 0.06
C LYS A 103 -20.85 15.75 -0.20
N LEU A 104 -20.87 16.18 -1.46
CA LEU A 104 -20.52 17.54 -1.84
C LEU A 104 -21.52 18.57 -1.27
N GLN A 105 -22.83 18.26 -1.31
CA GLN A 105 -23.88 19.11 -0.72
C GLN A 105 -23.78 19.22 0.81
N LEU A 106 -23.25 18.22 1.50
CA LEU A 106 -22.98 18.30 2.94
C LEU A 106 -21.83 19.28 3.27
N VAL A 107 -20.86 19.45 2.35
CA VAL A 107 -19.72 20.35 2.54
C VAL A 107 -20.08 21.80 2.20
N THR A 108 -20.98 22.05 1.25
CA THR A 108 -21.40 23.42 0.86
C THR A 108 -22.40 24.07 1.82
N ASN A 109 -22.93 23.33 2.79
CA ASN A 109 -23.92 23.82 3.78
C ASN A 109 -23.30 24.15 5.16
N CYS A 110 -21.97 24.17 5.28
CA CYS A 110 -21.22 24.64 6.45
C CYS A 110 -20.66 26.04 6.20
#